data_AF-A0A835V5D4-F1
#
_entry.id   AF-A0A835V5D4-F1
#
_cell.length_a   1.000
_cell.length_b   1.000
_cell.length_c   1.000
_cell.angle_alpha   90.00
_cell.angle_beta   90.00
_cell.angle_gamma   90.00
#
_symmetry.space_group_name_H-M   'P 1'
#
loop_
_entity.id
_entity.type
_entity.pdbx_description
1 polymer ?
#
loop_
_entity_poly.entity_id
_entity_poly.type
_entity_poly.pdbx_seq_one_letter_code
_entity_poly.pdbx_strand_id
1 'polypeptide(L)'
;MIRNQSLLCVLSVGFELMELSFRHMLPNFNECWWDSIILDILVCNWIGIWAGMYTVRYFDGKTYEWVGISRQPNIISKVKRTLGQFTPARWDKDEWHPMLGPLRFVQVLSLCVVFMAVELNTFFLKFCLWIPPRNPVVVYRLIL
;
A
#
# COMPACT_ATOMS: atom_id res chain seq x y z
N MET A 1 0.29 -9.24 -8.89
CA MET A 1 -0.21 -9.96 -7.70
C MET A 1 -0.55 -9.06 -6.51
N ILE A 2 0.25 -8.04 -6.18
CA ILE A 2 0.12 -7.24 -4.94
C ILE A 2 -1.00 -6.18 -5.04
N ARG A 3 -1.32 -5.68 -6.23
CA ARG A 3 -2.28 -4.59 -6.42
C ARG A 3 -3.69 -5.12 -6.67
N ASN A 4 -4.25 -5.76 -5.66
CA ASN A 4 -5.61 -6.30 -5.71
C ASN A 4 -6.46 -5.77 -4.55
N GLN A 5 -7.68 -5.32 -4.85
CA GLN A 5 -8.61 -4.73 -3.88
C GLN A 5 -8.92 -5.68 -2.70
N SER A 6 -9.12 -6.97 -2.97
CA SER A 6 -9.44 -7.95 -1.92
C SER A 6 -8.24 -8.22 -1.02
N LEU A 7 -7.04 -8.34 -1.59
CA LEU A 7 -5.80 -8.49 -0.82
C LEU A 7 -5.57 -7.28 0.09
N LEU A 8 -5.70 -6.07 -0.46
CA LEU A 8 -5.49 -4.84 0.29
C LEU A 8 -6.50 -4.69 1.44
N CYS A 9 -7.74 -5.11 1.23
CA CYS A 9 -8.75 -5.15 2.28
C CYS A 9 -8.39 -6.16 3.38
N VAL A 10 -7.91 -7.35 3.01
CA VAL A 10 -7.45 -8.36 3.99
C VAL A 10 -6.24 -7.86 4.78
N LEU A 11 -5.29 -7.19 4.12
CA LEU A 11 -4.14 -6.59 4.79
C LEU A 11 -4.56 -5.46 5.74
N SER A 12 -5.46 -4.59 5.29
CA SER A 12 -6.03 -3.51 6.12
C SER A 12 -6.69 -4.08 7.38
N VAL A 13 -7.65 -4.99 7.24
CA VAL A 13 -8.32 -5.62 8.39
C VAL A 13 -7.34 -6.42 9.24
N GLY A 14 -6.37 -7.10 8.62
CA GLY A 14 -5.34 -7.87 9.32
C GLY A 14 -4.46 -6.99 10.20
N PHE A 15 -4.13 -5.78 9.74
CA PHE A 15 -3.35 -4.83 10.50
C PHE A 15 -4.09 -4.32 11.74
N GLU A 16 -5.37 -3.95 11.59
CA GLU A 16 -6.25 -3.56 12.69
C GLU A 16 -6.39 -4.65 13.76
N LEU A 17 -6.50 -5.92 13.33
CA LEU A 17 -6.52 -7.06 14.25
C LEU A 17 -5.21 -7.19 15.04
N MET A 18 -4.06 -6.89 14.41
CA MET A 18 -2.78 -6.87 15.13
C MET A 18 -2.71 -5.73 16.13
N GLU A 19 -3.16 -4.52 15.77
CA GLU A 19 -3.21 -3.40 16.71
C GLU A 19 -4.07 -3.72 17.93
N LEU A 20 -5.28 -4.26 17.70
CA LEU A 20 -6.17 -4.72 18.77
C LEU A 20 -5.50 -5.80 19.65
N SER A 21 -4.76 -6.73 19.03
CA SER A 21 -4.04 -7.79 19.73
C SER A 21 -2.90 -7.24 20.58
N PHE A 22 -2.12 -6.30 20.06
CA PHE A 22 -0.90 -5.78 20.71
C PHE A 22 -1.10 -4.47 21.51
N ARG A 23 -2.33 -3.94 21.62
CA ARG A 23 -2.64 -2.73 22.42
C ARG A 23 -2.17 -2.77 23.87
N HIS A 24 -2.05 -3.97 24.45
CA HIS A 24 -1.59 -4.16 25.82
C HIS A 24 -0.06 -4.02 25.96
N MET A 25 0.69 -4.21 24.88
CA MET A 25 2.14 -4.05 24.84
C MET A 25 2.55 -2.66 24.37
N LEU A 26 1.83 -2.12 23.38
CA LEU A 26 2.14 -0.86 22.72
C LEU A 26 1.06 0.18 23.06
N PRO A 27 1.36 1.17 23.92
CA PRO A 27 0.38 2.20 24.30
C PRO A 27 -0.05 3.09 23.12
N ASN A 28 0.71 3.10 22.02
CA ASN A 28 0.34 3.80 20.78
C ASN A 28 -0.89 3.18 20.10
N PHE A 29 -1.17 1.89 20.30
CA PHE A 29 -2.30 1.18 19.68
C PHE A 29 -3.55 1.17 20.57
N ASN A 30 -3.56 1.94 21.66
CA ASN A 30 -4.71 2.01 22.55
C ASN A 30 -5.68 3.12 22.11
N GLU A 31 -6.24 2.92 20.92
CA GLU A 31 -7.19 3.84 20.30
C GLU A 31 -8.64 3.47 20.63
N CYS A 32 -9.57 4.33 20.25
CA CYS A 32 -10.99 4.07 20.49
C CYS A 32 -11.49 2.96 19.56
N TRP A 33 -12.30 2.03 20.07
CA TRP A 33 -12.84 0.92 19.28
C TRP A 33 -13.59 1.35 18.01
N TRP A 34 -14.19 2.54 18.03
CA TRP A 34 -14.92 3.08 16.89
C TRP A 34 -13.99 3.68 15.84
N ASP A 35 -12.79 4.13 16.22
CA ASP A 35 -11.79 4.70 15.32
C ASP A 35 -11.27 3.60 14.39
N SER A 36 -10.78 2.50 14.99
CA SER A 36 -10.29 1.31 14.29
C SER A 36 -11.33 0.69 13.34
N ILE A 37 -12.63 0.71 13.70
CA ILE A 37 -13.69 0.10 12.87
C ILE A 37 -14.22 1.08 11.82
N ILE A 38 -14.59 2.29 12.23
CA ILE A 38 -15.31 3.24 11.36
C ILE A 38 -14.32 4.06 10.57
N LEU A 39 -13.33 4.64 11.23
CA LEU A 39 -12.41 5.56 10.59
C LEU A 39 -11.38 4.79 9.77
N ASP A 40 -10.75 3.77 10.33
CA ASP A 40 -9.66 3.09 9.64
C ASP A 40 -10.16 2.08 8.61
N ILE A 41 -10.94 1.07 9.01
CA ILE A 41 -11.43 0.03 8.08
C ILE A 41 -12.41 0.61 7.05
N LEU A 42 -13.48 1.28 7.50
CA LEU A 42 -14.59 1.65 6.62
C LEU A 42 -14.35 2.93 5.82
N VAL A 43 -13.62 3.90 6.36
CA VAL A 43 -13.43 5.20 5.70
C VAL A 43 -12.06 5.27 5.05
N CYS A 44 -10.97 5.35 5.82
CA CYS A 44 -9.63 5.61 5.33
C CYS A 44 -9.13 4.50 4.40
N ASN A 45 -9.16 3.25 4.86
CA ASN A 45 -8.65 2.12 4.09
C ASN A 45 -9.55 1.80 2.90
N TRP A 46 -10.87 1.80 3.06
CA TRP A 46 -11.79 1.60 1.93
C TRP A 46 -11.59 2.68 0.87
N ILE A 47 -11.66 3.97 1.24
CA ILE A 47 -11.53 5.08 0.27
C ILE A 47 -10.15 5.05 -0.37
N GLY A 48 -9.09 4.78 0.39
CA GLY A 48 -7.73 4.65 -0.13
C GLY A 48 -7.60 3.53 -1.17
N ILE A 49 -8.14 2.34 -0.87
CA ILE A 49 -8.14 1.21 -1.81
C ILE A 49 -8.98 1.55 -3.04
N TRP A 50 -10.16 2.13 -2.87
CA TRP A 50 -11.03 2.52 -3.98
C TRP A 50 -10.35 3.55 -4.89
N ALA A 51 -9.77 4.60 -4.30
CA ALA A 51 -9.05 5.63 -5.03
C ALA A 51 -7.84 5.05 -5.76
N GLY A 52 -7.04 4.19 -5.10
CA GLY A 52 -5.91 3.50 -5.72
C GLY A 52 -6.32 2.64 -6.92
N MET A 53 -7.39 1.86 -6.78
CA MET A 53 -7.92 1.04 -7.87
C MET A 53 -8.51 1.90 -9.01
N TYR A 54 -9.13 3.04 -8.68
CA TYR A 54 -9.60 4.01 -9.66
C TYR A 54 -8.44 4.64 -10.46
N THR A 55 -7.36 5.03 -9.78
CA THR A 55 -6.14 5.55 -10.41
C THR A 55 -5.54 4.53 -11.38
N VAL A 56 -5.47 3.25 -11.00
CA VAL A 56 -5.01 2.17 -11.89
C VAL A 56 -5.86 2.10 -13.14
N ARG A 57 -7.20 2.12 -13.00
CA ARG A 57 -8.14 2.09 -14.15
C ARG A 57 -7.98 3.30 -15.05
N TYR A 58 -7.71 4.48 -14.48
CA TYR A 58 -7.49 5.71 -15.24
C TYR A 58 -6.24 5.62 -16.14
N PHE A 59 -5.16 5.01 -15.66
CA PHE A 59 -3.93 4.85 -16.43
C PHE A 59 -3.94 3.65 -17.39
N ASP A 60 -4.65 2.57 -17.05
CA ASP A 60 -4.79 1.35 -17.86
C ASP A 60 -5.50 1.60 -19.21
N GLY A 61 -6.28 2.69 -19.33
CA GLY A 61 -6.95 3.07 -20.58
C GLY A 61 -6.14 3.93 -21.55
N LYS A 62 -4.89 4.31 -21.23
CA LYS A 62 -4.08 5.20 -22.08
C LYS A 62 -3.12 4.37 -22.93
N THR A 63 -3.40 4.23 -24.23
CA THR A 63 -2.40 3.75 -25.21
C THR A 63 -1.31 4.81 -25.37
N TYR A 64 -0.07 4.49 -25.01
CA TYR A 64 1.07 5.40 -25.13
C TYR A 64 1.73 5.26 -26.50
N GLU A 65 1.71 6.34 -27.28
CA GLU A 65 2.51 6.47 -28.51
C GLU A 65 4.01 6.63 -28.15
N TRP A 66 4.83 5.68 -28.58
CA TRP A 66 6.27 5.65 -28.31
C TRP A 66 7.05 6.54 -29.29
N VAL A 67 6.84 7.85 -29.23
CA VAL A 67 7.63 8.83 -30.00
C VAL A 67 8.73 9.43 -29.12
N GLY A 68 9.95 9.58 -29.65
CA GLY A 68 11.10 10.09 -28.88
C GLY A 68 10.90 11.50 -28.33
N ILE A 69 11.46 11.79 -27.14
CA ILE A 69 11.30 13.07 -26.39
C ILE A 69 11.65 14.31 -27.22
N SER A 70 12.59 14.17 -28.17
CA SER A 70 12.98 15.26 -29.08
C SER A 70 11.89 15.66 -30.07
N ARG A 71 10.93 14.77 -30.35
CA ARG A 71 9.81 15.00 -31.27
C ARG A 71 8.57 15.59 -30.59
N GLN A 72 8.56 15.76 -29.26
CA GLN A 72 7.44 16.45 -28.58
C GLN A 72 7.52 17.97 -28.79
N PRO A 73 6.48 18.61 -29.37
CA PRO A 73 6.50 20.04 -29.70
C PRO A 73 6.37 20.94 -28.47
N ASN A 74 5.66 20.50 -27.42
CA ASN A 74 5.33 21.32 -26.25
C ASN A 74 6.12 20.93 -25.00
N ILE A 75 6.48 21.94 -24.20
CA ILE A 75 7.16 21.77 -22.90
C ILE A 75 6.29 20.95 -21.92
N ILE A 76 4.97 21.20 -21.91
CA ILE A 76 4.01 20.43 -21.09
C ILE A 76 4.03 18.94 -21.47
N SER A 77 4.15 18.63 -22.76
CA SER A 77 4.23 17.26 -23.25
C SER A 77 5.56 16.59 -22.88
N LYS A 78 6.66 17.35 -22.78
CA LYS A 78 7.94 16.85 -22.26
C LYS A 78 7.85 16.52 -20.77
N VAL A 79 7.33 17.43 -19.95
CA VAL A 79 7.16 17.22 -18.49
C VAL A 79 6.24 16.03 -18.21
N LYS A 80 5.10 15.94 -18.90
CA LYS A 80 4.18 14.80 -18.77
C LYS A 80 4.85 13.47 -19.11
N ARG A 81 5.77 13.46 -20.08
CA ARG A 81 6.51 12.27 -20.49
C ARG A 81 7.61 11.90 -19.49
N THR A 82 8.34 12.87 -18.95
CA THR A 82 9.31 12.65 -17.87
C THR A 82 8.63 12.06 -16.64
N LEU A 83 7.47 12.59 -16.24
CA LEU A 83 6.68 12.01 -15.14
C LEU A 83 6.17 10.61 -15.47
N GLY A 84 5.81 10.35 -16.74
CA GLY A 84 5.41 9.02 -17.20
C GLY A 84 6.53 7.97 -17.16
N GLN A 85 7.81 8.35 -17.15
CA GLN A 85 8.92 7.40 -16.97
C GLN A 85 8.98 6.81 -15.56
N PHE A 86 8.46 7.53 -14.57
CA PHE A 86 8.34 7.06 -13.19
C PHE A 86 7.07 6.22 -12.97
N THR A 87 6.20 6.12 -13.97
CA THR A 87 5.05 5.22 -13.93
C THR A 87 5.39 3.86 -14.56
N PRO A 88 4.85 2.74 -14.05
CA PRO A 88 5.12 1.42 -14.58
C PRO A 88 4.70 1.30 -16.06
N ALA A 89 5.46 0.49 -16.81
CA ALA A 89 5.28 0.33 -18.26
C ALA A 89 3.94 -0.29 -18.67
N ARG A 90 3.30 -1.05 -17.77
CA ARG A 90 1.94 -1.60 -17.94
C ARG A 90 1.17 -1.51 -16.63
N TRP A 91 -0.11 -1.15 -16.74
CA TRP A 91 -1.03 -1.07 -15.62
C TRP A 91 -1.96 -2.30 -15.60
N ASP A 92 -1.39 -3.50 -15.69
CA ASP A 92 -2.19 -4.72 -15.73
C ASP A 92 -3.07 -4.87 -14.48
N LYS A 93 -4.32 -5.29 -14.71
CA LYS A 93 -5.27 -5.68 -13.67
C LYS A 93 -4.99 -7.12 -13.30
N ASP A 94 -4.40 -7.34 -12.14
CA ASP A 94 -4.20 -8.70 -11.63
C ASP A 94 -5.53 -9.28 -11.12
N GLU A 95 -6.11 -10.20 -11.90
CA GLU A 95 -7.29 -10.97 -11.47
C GLU A 95 -6.90 -12.00 -10.40
N TRP A 96 -7.41 -11.79 -9.18
CA TRP A 96 -7.13 -12.66 -8.05
C TRP A 96 -8.01 -13.89 -8.04
N HIS A 97 -7.35 -15.05 -8.05
CA HIS A 97 -8.01 -16.33 -7.87
C HIS A 97 -7.24 -17.18 -6.84
N PRO A 98 -7.31 -16.81 -5.55
CA PRO A 98 -6.50 -17.43 -4.50
C PRO A 98 -6.83 -18.91 -4.29
N MET A 99 -8.06 -19.32 -4.61
CA MET A 99 -8.55 -20.69 -4.43
C MET A 99 -8.33 -21.61 -5.64
N LEU A 100 -7.77 -21.11 -6.77
CA LEU A 100 -7.53 -21.95 -7.95
C LEU A 100 -6.43 -23.01 -7.73
N GLY A 101 -5.60 -22.87 -6.68
CA GLY A 101 -4.64 -23.89 -6.33
C GLY A 101 -4.04 -23.70 -4.93
N PRO A 102 -3.76 -24.79 -4.19
CA PRO A 102 -3.29 -24.72 -2.81
C PRO A 102 -1.93 -24.00 -2.69
N LEU A 103 -1.04 -24.15 -3.68
CA LEU A 103 0.25 -23.46 -3.68
C LEU A 103 0.09 -21.93 -3.81
N ARG A 104 -0.86 -21.45 -4.62
CA ARG A 104 -1.13 -20.02 -4.77
C ARG A 104 -1.69 -19.43 -3.48
N PHE A 105 -2.57 -20.17 -2.81
CA PHE A 105 -3.09 -19.79 -1.50
C PHE A 105 -1.95 -19.63 -0.48
N VAL A 106 -1.03 -20.61 -0.39
CA VAL A 106 0.13 -20.54 0.53
C VAL A 106 1.05 -19.37 0.18
N GLN A 107 1.34 -19.13 -1.10
CA GLN A 107 2.16 -17.99 -1.53
C GLN A 107 1.53 -16.66 -1.11
N VAL A 108 0.23 -16.50 -1.35
CA VAL A 108 -0.51 -15.30 -0.95
C VAL A 108 -0.53 -15.13 0.57
N LEU A 109 -0.82 -16.20 1.31
CA LEU A 109 -0.81 -16.17 2.78
C LEU A 109 0.57 -15.80 3.32
N SER A 110 1.63 -16.38 2.75
CA SER A 110 3.02 -16.06 3.14
C SER A 110 3.34 -14.59 2.88
N LEU A 111 2.88 -14.03 1.77
CA LEU A 111 3.05 -12.62 1.45
C LEU A 111 2.33 -11.74 2.48
N CYS A 112 1.07 -12.06 2.83
CA CYS A 112 0.34 -11.33 3.88
C CYS A 112 1.08 -11.35 5.22
N VAL A 113 1.55 -12.53 5.66
CA VAL A 113 2.26 -12.69 6.93
C VAL A 113 3.56 -11.89 6.94
N VAL A 114 4.34 -11.92 5.87
CA VAL A 114 5.60 -11.16 5.78
C VAL A 114 5.34 -9.66 5.84
N PHE A 115 4.36 -9.14 5.09
CA PHE A 115 4.01 -7.72 5.12
C PHE A 115 3.58 -7.27 6.52
N MET A 116 2.65 -8.00 7.12
CA MET A 116 2.19 -7.73 8.49
C MET A 116 3.34 -7.77 9.51
N ALA A 117 4.24 -8.75 9.40
CA ALA A 117 5.38 -8.87 10.30
C ALA A 117 6.37 -7.71 10.13
N VAL A 118 6.65 -7.28 8.91
CA VAL A 118 7.53 -6.13 8.63
C VAL A 118 6.94 -4.86 9.24
N GLU A 119 5.67 -4.57 8.97
CA GLU A 119 5.00 -3.37 9.49
C GLU A 119 4.99 -3.37 11.02
N LEU A 120 4.54 -4.47 11.63
CA LEU A 120 4.50 -4.61 13.09
C LEU A 120 5.90 -4.46 13.72
N ASN A 121 6.93 -5.06 13.12
CA ASN A 121 8.30 -4.93 13.60
C ASN A 121 8.77 -3.47 13.58
N THR A 122 8.34 -2.66 12.60
CA THR A 122 8.69 -1.23 12.60
C THR A 122 8.12 -0.48 13.82
N PHE A 123 6.95 -0.89 14.35
CA PHE A 123 6.36 -0.30 15.55
C PHE A 123 7.06 -0.79 16.82
N PHE A 124 7.36 -2.08 16.90
CA PHE A 124 8.13 -2.65 18.02
C PHE A 124 9.55 -2.09 18.09
N LEU A 125 10.24 -1.92 16.96
CA LEU A 125 11.56 -1.29 16.92
C LEU A 125 11.52 0.14 17.44
N LYS A 126 10.50 0.92 17.05
CA LYS A 126 10.31 2.29 17.57
C LYS A 126 10.09 2.29 19.09
N PHE A 127 9.32 1.33 19.61
CA PHE A 127 9.07 1.17 21.04
C PHE A 127 10.34 0.78 21.81
N CYS A 128 11.06 -0.26 21.37
CA CYS A 128 12.28 -0.76 22.02
C CYS A 128 13.43 0.26 22.01
N LEU A 129 13.59 1.00 20.91
CA LEU A 129 14.66 2.01 20.78
C LEU A 129 14.30 3.36 21.43
N TRP A 130 13.10 3.47 22.01
CA TRP A 130 12.56 4.68 22.64
C TRP A 130 12.78 5.95 21.80
N ILE A 131 12.65 5.83 20.48
CA ILE A 131 12.97 6.91 19.54
C ILE A 131 11.91 8.01 19.71
N PRO A 132 12.32 9.25 20.06
CA PRO A 132 11.37 10.35 20.19
C PRO A 132 10.72 10.63 18.83
N PRO A 133 9.42 10.98 18.78
CA PRO A 133 8.68 11.18 17.53
C PRO A 133 9.24 12.30 16.64
N ARG A 134 10.10 13.18 17.18
CA ARG A 134 10.81 14.24 16.44
C ARG A 134 12.11 13.79 15.79
N ASN A 135 12.52 12.53 15.95
CA ASN A 135 13.79 12.06 15.40
C ASN A 135 13.71 11.91 13.87
N PRO A 136 14.64 12.51 13.09
CA PRO A 136 14.65 12.40 11.64
C PRO A 136 14.74 10.96 11.11
N VAL A 137 15.24 10.02 11.91
CA VAL A 137 15.24 8.57 11.57
C VAL A 137 13.83 8.04 11.29
N VAL A 138 12.79 8.58 11.96
CA VAL A 138 11.40 8.21 11.70
C VAL A 138 10.95 8.65 10.30
N VAL A 139 11.45 9.79 9.82
CA VAL A 139 11.15 10.31 8.48
C VAL A 139 11.94 9.56 7.42
N TYR A 140 13.23 9.27 7.67
CA TYR A 140 14.05 8.50 6.73
C TYR A 140 13.53 7.08 6.49
N ARG A 141 12.90 6.47 7.50
CA ARG A 141 12.22 5.17 7.36
C ARG A 141 11.11 5.17 6.30
N LEU A 142 10.39 6.27 6.13
CA LEU A 142 9.26 6.35 5.19
C LEU A 142 9.70 6.39 3.71
N ILE A 143 10.98 6.62 3.45
CA ILE A 143 11.56 6.71 2.10
C ILE A 143 12.03 5.33 1.61
N LEU A 144 12.25 4.39 2.52
CA LEU A 144 12.77 3.04 2.28
C LEU A 144 11.63 2.05 2.07
#